data_AF-A0A3S2TZJ9-F1
#
_entry.id   AF-A0A3S2TZJ9-F1
#
_cell.length_a   1.000
_cell.length_b   1.000
_cell.length_c   1.000
_cell.angle_alpha   90.00
_cell.angle_beta   90.00
_cell.angle_gamma   90.00
#
_symmetry.space_group_name_H-M   'P 1'
#
loop_
_entity.id
_entity.type
_entity.pdbx_description
1 polymer ?
#
loop_
_entity_poly.entity_id
_entity_poly.type
_entity_poly.pdbx_seq_one_letter_code
_entity_poly.pdbx_strand_id
1 'polypeptide(L)'
;MSSTFFINILRFILLLTLQIVIFNNMTFLGFIMPLPYILFIILYPVNSNKPTLIISSFLLGLIMDLFSNSGGIHTTACLILAYYRPYLFKFAFGVSYEYQTIKLNESITPERFSFILLAVVIHHFTLFILEAFQVTFIFDILIRTLLSTIFTIISCIIIIYLIKPNKR
;
A
#
# COMPACT_ATOMS: atom_id res chain seq x y z
N MET A 1 6.09 1.80 23.80
CA MET A 1 6.49 0.84 22.74
C MET A 1 5.45 -0.26 22.51
N SER A 2 4.78 -0.77 23.55
CA SER A 2 3.71 -1.78 23.40
C SER A 2 2.48 -1.29 22.62
N SER A 3 2.05 -0.04 22.83
CA SER A 3 0.86 0.52 22.17
C SER A 3 1.01 0.65 20.66
N THR A 4 2.15 1.12 20.15
CA THR A 4 2.40 1.28 18.71
C THR A 4 2.51 -0.06 18.00
N PHE A 5 3.11 -1.06 18.64
CA PHE A 5 3.17 -2.42 18.13
C PHE A 5 1.79 -3.06 18.01
N PHE A 6 0.96 -2.93 19.06
CA PHE A 6 -0.42 -3.42 19.06
C PHE A 6 -1.27 -2.76 17.96
N ILE A 7 -1.15 -1.43 17.79
CA ILE A 7 -1.84 -0.70 16.72
C ILE A 7 -1.42 -1.22 15.33
N ASN A 8 -0.15 -1.53 15.12
CA ASN A 8 0.32 -2.05 13.84
C ASN A 8 -0.21 -3.47 13.55
N ILE A 9 -0.27 -4.34 14.56
CA ILE A 9 -0.89 -5.67 14.42
C ILE A 9 -2.37 -5.52 14.08
N LEU A 10 -3.09 -4.67 14.79
CA LEU A 10 -4.51 -4.43 14.51
C LEU A 10 -4.72 -3.91 13.09
N ARG A 11 -3.91 -2.94 12.65
CA ARG A 11 -3.94 -2.41 11.28
C ARG A 11 -3.64 -3.49 10.24
N PHE A 12 -2.64 -4.34 10.49
CA PHE A 12 -2.31 -5.46 9.62
C PHE A 12 -3.52 -6.37 9.40
N ILE A 13 -4.11 -6.86 10.50
CA ILE A 13 -5.24 -7.80 10.45
C ILE A 13 -6.47 -7.15 9.81
N LEU A 14 -6.79 -5.90 10.18
CA LEU A 14 -7.97 -5.19 9.68
C LEU A 14 -7.86 -4.95 8.18
N LEU A 15 -6.74 -4.38 7.70
CA LEU A 15 -6.55 -4.08 6.28
C LEU A 15 -6.51 -5.35 5.43
N LEU A 16 -5.87 -6.41 5.92
CA LEU A 16 -5.81 -7.70 5.24
C LEU A 16 -7.20 -8.35 5.14
N THR A 17 -7.95 -8.39 6.24
CA THR A 17 -9.31 -8.94 6.25
C THR A 17 -10.23 -8.16 5.34
N LEU A 18 -10.18 -6.83 5.41
CA LEU A 18 -10.95 -5.93 4.56
C LEU A 18 -10.61 -6.16 3.08
N GLN A 19 -9.33 -6.36 2.74
CA GLN A 19 -8.93 -6.69 1.38
C GLN A 19 -9.51 -8.02 0.90
N ILE A 20 -9.32 -9.09 1.67
CA ILE A 20 -9.72 -10.45 1.26
C ILE A 20 -11.25 -10.58 1.17
N VAL A 21 -11.99 -10.02 2.14
CA VAL A 21 -13.44 -10.19 2.23
C VAL A 21 -14.20 -9.22 1.32
N ILE A 22 -13.75 -7.97 1.22
CA ILE A 22 -14.49 -6.92 0.52
C ILE A 22 -13.87 -6.67 -0.85
N PHE A 23 -12.61 -6.26 -0.89
CA PHE A 23 -12.01 -5.73 -2.11
C PHE A 23 -11.66 -6.79 -3.16
N ASN A 24 -11.31 -8.01 -2.75
CA ASN A 24 -11.10 -9.11 -3.69
C ASN A 24 -12.40 -9.50 -4.44
N ASN A 25 -13.57 -9.21 -3.87
CA ASN A 25 -14.86 -9.40 -4.54
C ASN A 25 -15.29 -8.19 -5.38
N MET A 26 -14.57 -7.06 -5.28
CA MET A 26 -14.83 -5.83 -6.04
C MET A 26 -14.02 -5.80 -7.33
N THR A 27 -14.39 -6.63 -8.30
CA THR A 27 -13.87 -6.53 -9.66
C THR A 27 -14.70 -5.52 -10.44
N PHE A 28 -14.25 -4.26 -10.48
CA PHE A 28 -14.92 -3.24 -11.30
C PHE A 28 -14.54 -3.43 -12.76
N LEU A 29 -15.56 -3.56 -13.62
CA LEU A 29 -15.43 -3.70 -15.08
C LEU A 29 -14.55 -4.88 -15.55
N GLY A 30 -14.17 -5.81 -14.65
CA GLY A 30 -13.30 -6.95 -14.97
C GLY A 30 -11.80 -6.64 -15.04
N PHE A 31 -11.38 -5.38 -14.88
CA PHE A 31 -9.96 -4.99 -14.98
C PHE A 31 -9.48 -4.19 -13.76
N ILE A 32 -10.38 -3.51 -13.06
CA ILE A 32 -10.04 -2.59 -11.98
C ILE A 32 -10.12 -3.36 -10.65
N MET A 33 -8.98 -3.39 -9.95
CA MET A 33 -8.86 -4.06 -8.65
C MET A 33 -8.33 -3.06 -7.63
N PRO A 34 -9.18 -2.57 -6.70
CA PRO A 34 -8.69 -1.73 -5.62
C PRO A 34 -7.91 -2.58 -4.62
N LEU A 35 -6.72 -2.11 -4.26
CA LEU A 35 -5.77 -2.83 -3.40
C LEU A 35 -5.39 -2.03 -2.14
N PRO A 36 -6.35 -1.60 -1.29
CA PRO A 36 -6.06 -0.80 -0.09
C PRO A 36 -5.19 -1.50 0.96
N TYR A 37 -4.99 -2.82 0.90
CA TYR A 37 -4.14 -3.52 1.88
C TYR A 37 -2.70 -2.96 1.97
N ILE A 38 -2.19 -2.40 0.88
CA ILE A 38 -0.85 -1.74 0.83
C ILE A 38 -0.76 -0.54 1.77
N LEU A 39 -1.89 -0.01 2.22
CA LEU A 39 -1.96 1.06 3.20
C LEU A 39 -1.25 0.70 4.51
N PHE A 40 -1.13 -0.60 4.84
CA PHE A 40 -0.31 -1.07 5.95
C PHE A 40 1.15 -0.64 5.80
N ILE A 41 1.74 -0.83 4.61
CA ILE A 41 3.13 -0.50 4.30
C ILE A 41 3.30 1.03 4.29
N ILE A 42 2.33 1.74 3.71
CA ILE A 42 2.32 3.21 3.62
C ILE A 42 2.31 3.82 5.04
N LEU A 43 1.34 3.43 5.87
CA LEU A 43 1.11 3.97 7.22
C LEU A 43 2.00 3.37 8.31
N TYR A 44 2.90 2.45 7.97
CA TYR A 44 3.85 1.90 8.93
C TYR A 44 4.66 3.05 9.59
N PRO A 45 5.11 2.95 10.85
CA PRO A 45 5.91 4.03 11.43
C PRO A 45 7.18 4.32 10.61
N VAL A 46 7.63 5.59 10.59
CA VAL A 46 8.87 5.97 9.90
C VAL A 46 10.09 5.55 10.71
N ASN A 47 10.01 5.66 12.04
CA ASN A 47 11.13 5.41 12.97
C ASN A 47 11.27 3.93 13.39
N SER A 48 10.64 3.02 12.66
CA SER A 48 10.67 1.58 12.94
C SER A 48 11.86 0.89 12.28
N ASN A 49 12.26 -0.26 12.82
CA ASN A 49 13.28 -1.10 12.24
C ASN A 49 12.92 -1.56 10.82
N LYS A 50 13.80 -1.25 9.85
CA LYS A 50 13.65 -1.64 8.43
C LYS A 50 13.44 -3.15 8.23
N PRO A 51 14.17 -4.07 8.91
CA PRO A 51 13.93 -5.51 8.77
C PRO A 51 12.52 -5.92 9.17
N THR A 52 11.98 -5.34 10.24
CA THR A 52 10.62 -5.64 10.72
C THR A 52 9.56 -5.24 9.70
N LEU A 53 9.72 -4.07 9.06
CA LEU A 53 8.86 -3.66 7.96
C LEU A 53 8.92 -4.67 6.80
N ILE A 54 10.11 -5.04 6.35
CA ILE A 54 10.30 -5.97 5.22
C ILE A 54 9.65 -7.33 5.52
N ILE A 55 9.88 -7.90 6.71
CA ILE A 55 9.28 -9.17 7.11
C ILE A 55 7.76 -9.06 7.18
N SER A 56 7.22 -7.97 7.74
CA SER A 56 5.77 -7.77 7.80
C SER A 56 5.15 -7.59 6.41
N SER A 57 5.83 -6.90 5.49
CA SER A 57 5.38 -6.74 4.11
C SER A 57 5.44 -8.06 3.33
N PHE A 58 6.45 -8.89 3.58
CA PHE A 58 6.53 -10.24 3.04
C PHE A 58 5.33 -11.09 3.47
N LEU A 59 5.03 -11.12 4.78
CA LEU A 59 3.89 -11.87 5.31
C LEU A 59 2.55 -11.36 4.75
N LEU A 60 2.38 -10.04 4.66
CA LEU A 60 1.19 -9.42 4.10
C LEU A 60 0.99 -9.84 2.63
N GLY A 61 2.04 -9.77 1.81
CA GLY A 61 1.96 -10.21 0.42
C GLY A 61 1.78 -11.72 0.28
N LEU A 62 2.43 -12.52 1.12
CA LEU A 62 2.31 -13.99 1.10
C LEU A 62 0.89 -14.43 1.40
N ILE A 63 0.25 -13.83 2.41
CA ILE A 63 -1.15 -14.15 2.71
C ILE A 63 -2.04 -13.74 1.53
N MET A 64 -1.82 -12.55 0.95
CA MET A 64 -2.55 -12.15 -0.25
C MET A 64 -2.36 -13.14 -1.40
N ASP A 65 -1.14 -13.62 -1.64
CA ASP A 65 -0.88 -14.60 -2.69
C ASP A 65 -1.58 -15.95 -2.45
N LEU A 66 -1.73 -16.36 -1.18
CA LEU A 66 -2.47 -17.58 -0.82
C LEU A 66 -3.97 -17.44 -1.11
N PHE A 67 -4.57 -16.28 -0.82
CA PHE A 67 -5.99 -16.04 -1.05
C PHE A 67 -6.31 -15.70 -2.51
N SER A 68 -5.39 -15.06 -3.24
CA SER A 68 -5.54 -14.69 -4.65
C SER A 68 -4.99 -15.75 -5.62
N ASN A 69 -4.36 -16.82 -5.11
CA ASN A 69 -3.70 -17.86 -5.91
C ASN A 69 -2.67 -17.32 -6.93
N SER A 70 -1.92 -16.29 -6.54
CA SER A 70 -1.01 -15.54 -7.41
C SER A 70 0.48 -15.87 -7.21
N GLY A 71 0.79 -16.92 -6.43
CA GLY A 71 2.10 -17.59 -6.45
C GLY A 71 3.34 -16.76 -6.09
N GLY A 72 3.18 -15.56 -5.51
CA GLY A 72 4.30 -14.68 -5.10
C GLY A 72 4.28 -13.28 -5.73
N ILE A 73 3.32 -12.98 -6.61
CA ILE A 73 3.20 -11.68 -7.29
C ILE A 73 2.96 -10.55 -6.26
N HIS A 74 2.00 -10.71 -5.35
CA HIS A 74 1.73 -9.71 -4.31
C HIS A 74 2.90 -9.56 -3.35
N THR A 75 3.51 -10.67 -2.93
CA THR A 75 4.72 -10.70 -2.10
C THR A 75 5.83 -9.85 -2.69
N THR A 76 6.10 -10.03 -3.98
CA THR A 76 7.16 -9.29 -4.68
C THR A 76 6.84 -7.79 -4.75
N ALA A 77 5.60 -7.43 -5.12
CA ALA A 77 5.17 -6.04 -5.18
C ALA A 77 5.18 -5.35 -3.80
N CYS A 78 4.84 -6.06 -2.72
CA CYS A 78 4.91 -5.56 -1.35
C CYS A 78 6.35 -5.34 -0.88
N LEU A 79 7.24 -6.27 -1.19
CA LEU A 79 8.66 -6.16 -0.86
C LEU A 79 9.32 -4.98 -1.58
N ILE A 80 9.05 -4.81 -2.88
CA ILE A 80 9.56 -3.68 -3.66
C ILE A 80 9.08 -2.37 -3.03
N LEU A 81 7.78 -2.24 -2.75
CA LEU A 81 7.25 -1.04 -2.11
C LEU A 81 7.93 -0.76 -0.75
N ALA A 82 8.06 -1.77 0.11
CA ALA A 82 8.70 -1.64 1.41
C ALA A 82 10.17 -1.21 1.30
N TYR A 83 10.90 -1.72 0.30
CA TYR A 83 12.28 -1.38 0.04
C TYR A 83 12.44 0.04 -0.49
N TYR A 84 11.58 0.47 -1.43
CA TYR A 84 11.63 1.81 -2.04
C TYR A 84 11.06 2.91 -1.14
N ARG A 85 10.27 2.55 -0.13
CA ARG A 85 9.61 3.46 0.80
C ARG A 85 10.47 4.63 1.32
N PRO A 86 11.73 4.45 1.77
CA PRO A 86 12.56 5.57 2.23
C PRO A 86 12.84 6.61 1.15
N TYR A 87 13.02 6.17 -0.10
CA TYR A 87 13.24 7.07 -1.24
C TYR A 87 11.97 7.86 -1.57
N LEU A 88 10.80 7.21 -1.47
CA LEU A 88 9.51 7.87 -1.65
C LEU A 88 9.25 8.93 -0.59
N PHE A 89 9.62 8.65 0.66
CA PHE A 89 9.54 9.66 1.72
C PHE A 89 10.46 10.85 1.45
N LYS A 90 11.72 10.58 1.08
CA LYS A 90 12.67 11.64 0.78
C LYS A 90 12.20 12.52 -0.39
N PHE A 91 11.58 11.91 -1.41
CA PHE A 91 11.00 12.64 -2.54
C PHE A 91 9.80 13.48 -2.13
N ALA A 92 8.86 12.91 -1.38
CA ALA A 92 7.58 13.57 -1.07
C ALA A 92 7.66 14.62 0.05
N PHE A 93 8.52 14.39 1.06
CA PHE A 93 8.58 15.21 2.28
C PHE A 93 9.92 15.94 2.45
N GLY A 94 10.93 15.65 1.63
CA GLY A 94 12.24 16.30 1.66
C GLY A 94 12.83 16.37 3.08
N VAL A 95 13.03 17.61 3.54
CA VAL A 95 13.63 17.95 4.85
C VAL A 95 12.76 17.46 6.03
N SER A 96 11.43 17.38 5.89
CA SER A 96 10.54 16.89 6.95
C SER A 96 10.73 15.40 7.26
N TYR A 97 11.25 14.62 6.30
CA TYR A 97 11.64 13.23 6.54
C TYR A 97 12.93 13.13 7.36
N GLU A 98 13.87 14.05 7.15
CA GLU A 98 15.16 14.10 7.84
C GLU A 98 14.99 14.37 9.34
N TYR A 99 13.98 15.16 9.72
CA TYR A 99 13.61 15.40 11.12
C TYR A 99 12.61 14.37 11.69
N GLN A 100 12.19 13.36 10.92
CA GLN A 100 11.30 12.28 11.38
C GLN A 100 9.97 12.73 12.01
N THR A 101 9.48 13.92 11.69
CA THR A 101 8.26 14.51 12.30
C THR A 101 6.95 14.08 11.61
N ILE A 102 7.02 13.21 10.61
CA ILE A 102 5.89 12.89 9.74
C ILE A 102 4.87 11.98 10.45
N LYS A 103 3.70 12.54 10.73
CA LYS A 103 2.51 11.79 11.17
C LYS A 103 1.55 11.58 9.99
N LEU A 104 1.65 10.46 9.29
CA LEU A 104 0.81 10.15 8.11
C LEU A 104 -0.70 10.00 8.43
N ASN A 105 -1.11 9.97 9.70
CA ASN A 105 -2.51 9.78 10.12
C ASN A 105 -3.30 11.10 10.30
N GLU A 106 -2.77 12.26 9.86
CA GLU A 106 -3.47 13.56 9.98
C GLU A 106 -4.06 14.00 8.62
N SER A 107 -4.43 15.28 8.44
CA SER A 107 -4.99 15.79 7.18
C SER A 107 -4.13 15.45 5.96
N ILE A 108 -4.78 15.26 4.82
CA ILE A 108 -4.10 15.03 3.54
C ILE A 108 -3.46 16.33 3.11
N THR A 109 -2.13 16.39 3.18
CA THR A 109 -1.31 17.44 2.58
C THR A 109 -0.89 17.03 1.16
N PRO A 110 -0.53 17.97 0.28
CA PRO A 110 -0.02 17.64 -1.06
C PRO A 110 1.16 16.65 -1.04
N GLU A 111 2.05 16.79 -0.07
CA GLU A 111 3.18 15.87 0.16
C GLU A 111 2.72 14.44 0.44
N ARG A 112 1.72 14.27 1.32
CA ARG A 112 1.15 12.96 1.65
C ARG A 112 0.44 12.34 0.46
N PHE A 113 -0.28 13.16 -0.31
CA PHE A 113 -0.91 12.70 -1.54
C PHE A 113 0.14 12.21 -2.54
N SER A 114 1.20 12.97 -2.79
CA SER A 114 2.30 12.56 -3.67
C SER A 114 2.98 11.26 -3.20
N PHE A 115 3.19 11.11 -1.89
CA PHE A 115 3.72 9.87 -1.32
C PHE A 115 2.79 8.66 -1.58
N ILE A 116 1.49 8.80 -1.27
CA ILE A 116 0.51 7.74 -1.50
C ILE A 116 0.43 7.40 -3.00
N LEU A 117 0.38 8.41 -3.86
CA LEU A 117 0.32 8.24 -5.31
C LEU A 117 1.52 7.42 -5.81
N LEU A 118 2.74 7.83 -5.48
CA LEU A 118 3.94 7.12 -5.91
C LEU A 118 4.02 5.69 -5.35
N ALA A 119 3.65 5.52 -4.08
CA ALA A 119 3.61 4.21 -3.43
C ALA A 119 2.63 3.25 -4.14
N VAL A 120 1.42 3.72 -4.43
CA VAL A 120 0.38 2.94 -5.12
C VAL A 120 0.84 2.60 -6.53
N VAL A 121 1.36 3.58 -7.28
CA VAL A 121 1.83 3.38 -8.67
C VAL A 121 2.94 2.34 -8.72
N ILE A 122 3.98 2.44 -7.88
CA ILE A 122 5.08 1.46 -7.86
C ILE A 122 4.56 0.06 -7.55
N HIS A 123 3.66 -0.06 -6.59
CA HIS A 123 3.08 -1.36 -6.24
C HIS A 123 2.24 -1.95 -7.37
N HIS A 124 1.33 -1.17 -7.97
CA HIS A 124 0.44 -1.69 -9.01
C HIS A 124 1.20 -2.00 -10.29
N PHE A 125 2.15 -1.15 -10.66
CA PHE A 125 2.98 -1.37 -11.83
C PHE A 125 3.79 -2.66 -11.70
N THR A 126 4.42 -2.89 -10.54
CA THR A 126 5.16 -4.14 -10.28
C THR A 126 4.25 -5.36 -10.26
N LEU A 127 3.07 -5.25 -9.64
CA LEU A 127 2.08 -6.32 -9.58
C LEU A 127 1.60 -6.74 -10.97
N PHE A 128 1.14 -5.79 -11.80
CA PHE A 128 0.57 -6.11 -13.11
C PHE A 128 1.62 -6.51 -14.15
N ILE A 129 2.86 -6.05 -14.03
CA ILE A 129 3.96 -6.57 -14.86
C ILE A 129 4.20 -8.05 -14.57
N LEU A 130 4.24 -8.42 -13.29
CA LEU A 130 4.46 -9.81 -12.88
C LEU A 130 3.27 -10.71 -13.17
N GLU A 131 2.04 -10.18 -13.10
CA GLU A 131 0.82 -10.91 -13.44
C GLU A 131 0.72 -11.21 -14.94
N ALA A 132 0.99 -10.22 -15.80
CA ALA A 132 0.92 -10.42 -17.24
C ALA A 132 2.12 -11.22 -17.77
N PHE A 133 3.30 -11.03 -17.18
CA PHE A 133 4.58 -11.68 -17.52
C PHE A 133 4.91 -11.73 -19.03
N GLN A 134 4.35 -10.79 -19.82
CA GLN A 134 4.52 -10.71 -21.27
C GLN A 134 4.52 -9.25 -21.72
N VAL A 135 5.49 -8.90 -22.58
CA VAL A 135 5.71 -7.51 -23.04
C VAL A 135 4.63 -7.06 -24.04
N THR A 136 3.97 -8.00 -24.71
CA THR A 136 2.87 -7.74 -25.65
C THR A 136 1.69 -7.01 -25.01
N PHE A 137 1.46 -7.23 -23.72
CA PHE A 137 0.35 -6.63 -22.96
C PHE A 137 0.71 -5.30 -22.28
N ILE A 138 1.80 -4.63 -22.69
CA ILE A 138 2.29 -3.42 -22.00
C ILE A 138 1.23 -2.30 -21.92
N PHE A 139 0.44 -2.11 -22.97
CA PHE A 139 -0.64 -1.11 -22.98
C PHE A 139 -1.75 -1.47 -22.00
N ASP A 140 -2.14 -2.74 -21.94
CA ASP A 140 -3.16 -3.23 -21.00
C ASP A 140 -2.67 -3.09 -19.56
N ILE A 141 -1.40 -3.42 -19.29
CA ILE A 141 -0.75 -3.22 -17.98
C ILE A 141 -0.81 -1.75 -17.58
N LEU A 142 -0.49 -0.81 -18.48
CA LEU A 142 -0.49 0.62 -18.17
C LEU A 142 -1.90 1.14 -17.86
N ILE A 143 -2.90 0.78 -18.68
CA ILE A 143 -4.30 1.19 -18.45
C ILE A 143 -4.82 0.60 -17.13
N ARG A 144 -4.57 -0.69 -16.91
CA ARG A 144 -4.98 -1.38 -15.69
C ARG A 144 -4.32 -0.80 -14.45
N THR A 145 -3.03 -0.47 -14.55
CA THR A 145 -2.28 0.22 -13.50
C THR A 145 -2.91 1.57 -13.20
N LEU A 146 -3.16 2.40 -14.21
CA LEU A 146 -3.70 3.76 -14.03
C LEU A 146 -5.09 3.73 -13.40
N LEU A 147 -6.01 2.91 -13.92
CA LEU A 147 -7.36 2.81 -13.39
C LEU A 147 -7.37 2.22 -11.98
N SER A 148 -6.66 1.13 -11.73
CA SER A 148 -6.59 0.52 -10.40
C SER A 148 -5.91 1.44 -9.38
N THR A 149 -4.92 2.24 -9.80
CA THR A 149 -4.28 3.25 -8.95
C THR A 149 -5.29 4.30 -8.48
N ILE A 150 -6.14 4.82 -9.37
CA ILE A 150 -7.16 5.82 -9.01
C ILE A 150 -8.11 5.26 -7.95
N PHE A 151 -8.64 4.06 -8.17
CA PHE A 151 -9.56 3.43 -7.21
C PHE A 151 -8.88 3.09 -5.88
N THR A 152 -7.63 2.60 -5.93
CA THR A 152 -6.87 2.32 -4.70
C THR A 152 -6.60 3.61 -3.92
N ILE A 153 -6.21 4.71 -4.57
CA ILE A 153 -6.01 6.01 -3.89
C ILE A 153 -7.31 6.47 -3.22
N ILE A 154 -8.45 6.41 -3.92
CA ILE A 154 -9.75 6.77 -3.35
C ILE A 154 -10.04 5.91 -2.11
N SER A 155 -9.87 4.59 -2.20
CA SER A 155 -10.10 3.67 -1.08
C SER A 155 -9.16 3.96 0.10
N CYS A 156 -7.88 4.22 -0.16
CA CYS A 156 -6.89 4.59 0.86
C CYS A 156 -7.28 5.87 1.58
N ILE A 157 -7.73 6.89 0.85
CA ILE A 157 -8.16 8.18 1.41
C ILE A 157 -9.38 7.97 2.33
N ILE A 158 -10.38 7.22 1.87
CA ILE A 158 -11.58 6.91 2.66
C ILE A 158 -11.19 6.20 3.96
N ILE A 159 -10.32 5.19 3.87
CA ILE A 159 -9.87 4.42 5.04
C ILE A 159 -9.07 5.30 6.00
N ILE A 160 -8.19 6.18 5.52
CA ILE A 160 -7.44 7.12 6.38
C ILE A 160 -8.39 8.02 7.16
N TYR A 161 -9.42 8.57 6.52
CA TYR A 161 -10.41 9.42 7.19
C TYR A 161 -11.29 8.64 8.18
N LEU A 162 -11.64 7.40 7.86
CA LEU A 162 -12.43 6.54 8.75
C LEU A 162 -11.66 6.15 10.03
N ILE A 163 -10.35 5.90 9.89
CA ILE A 163 -9.48 5.50 11.01
C ILE A 163 -9.06 6.72 11.85
N LYS A 164 -9.15 7.94 11.31
CA LYS A 164 -8.74 9.16 12.01
C LYS A 164 -9.57 9.32 13.30
N PRO A 165 -8.93 9.28 14.50
CA PRO A 165 -9.66 9.44 15.74
C PRO A 165 -10.31 10.83 15.76
N ASN A 166 -11.60 10.86 16.06
CA ASN A 166 -12.34 12.12 16.16
C ASN A 166 -11.72 12.94 17.30
N LYS A 167 -11.13 14.10 16.99
CA LYS A 167 -10.69 15.05 18.01
C LYS A 167 -11.96 15.66 18.61
N ARG A 168 -12.49 15.03 19.65
CA ARG A 168 -13.38 15.69 20.62
C ARG A 168 -12.54 16.42 21.64
#